data_AF-A0A5J4NQ88-F1
#
_entry.id   AF-A0A5J4NQ88-F1
#
_cell.length_a   1.000
_cell.length_b   1.000
_cell.length_c   1.000
_cell.angle_alpha   90.00
_cell.angle_beta   90.00
_cell.angle_gamma   90.00
#
_symmetry.space_group_name_H-M   'P 1'
#
loop_
_entity.id
_entity.type
_entity.pdbx_description
1 polymer ?
#
loop_
_entity_poly.entity_id
_entity_poly.type
_entity_poly.pdbx_seq_one_letter_code
_entity_poly.pdbx_strand_id
1 'polypeptide(L)'
;AMLKPVHPLQLYAYLLRKTRQLPPHVQNYYRYHIRQQFNSHLDEEDPKRISEIMNKAVDDMEWLIRKVRFSFKPFIFKYTK
;
A
#
# COMPACT_ATOMS: atom_id res chain seq x y z
N ALA A 1 2.55 -15.37 -5.38
CA ALA A 1 2.63 -14.29 -4.38
C ALA A 1 3.60 -13.23 -4.90
N MET A 2 3.26 -11.94 -4.90
CA MET A 2 4.28 -10.92 -5.22
C MET A 2 5.32 -10.93 -4.10
N LEU A 3 6.58 -11.15 -4.46
CA LEU A 3 7.71 -11.08 -3.55
C LEU A 3 7.79 -9.68 -2.93
N LYS A 4 8.20 -9.59 -1.66
CA LYS A 4 8.42 -8.33 -0.96
C LYS A 4 9.41 -7.47 -1.77
N PRO A 5 9.12 -6.19 -2.04
CA PRO A 5 9.99 -5.36 -2.86
C PRO A 5 11.36 -5.19 -2.20
N VAL A 6 12.44 -5.39 -2.96
CA VAL A 6 13.83 -5.28 -2.48
C VAL A 6 14.56 -4.02 -2.96
N HIS A 7 13.93 -3.26 -3.88
CA HIS A 7 14.43 -1.96 -4.32
C HIS A 7 13.34 -0.87 -4.29
N PRO A 8 13.69 0.42 -4.11
CA PRO A 8 12.73 1.53 -4.04
C PRO A 8 11.76 1.60 -5.23
N LEU A 9 12.24 1.41 -6.46
CA LEU A 9 11.38 1.40 -7.65
C LEU A 9 10.37 0.23 -7.64
N GLN A 10 10.79 -0.94 -7.16
CA GLN A 10 9.88 -2.08 -7.00
C GLN A 10 8.82 -1.79 -5.93
N LEU A 11 9.21 -1.14 -4.82
CA LEU A 11 8.28 -0.69 -3.78
C LEU A 11 7.26 0.28 -4.36
N TYR A 12 7.71 1.32 -5.05
CA TYR A 12 6.81 2.31 -5.65
C TYR A 12 5.76 1.66 -6.56
N ALA A 13 6.20 0.78 -7.47
CA ALA A 13 5.30 0.04 -8.34
C ALA A 13 4.37 -0.92 -7.56
N TYR A 14 4.88 -1.58 -6.52
CA TYR A 14 4.09 -2.44 -5.65
C TYR A 14 2.97 -1.66 -4.93
N LEU A 15 3.29 -0.50 -4.34
CA LEU A 15 2.32 0.33 -3.63
C LEU A 15 1.23 0.85 -4.59
N LEU A 16 1.60 1.30 -5.80
CA LEU A 16 0.63 1.74 -6.81
C LEU A 16 -0.28 0.60 -7.32
N ARG A 17 0.18 -0.66 -7.31
CA ARG A 17 -0.69 -1.80 -7.60
C ARG A 17 -1.63 -2.09 -6.44
N LYS A 18 -1.14 -2.00 -5.21
CA LYS A 18 -1.93 -2.19 -3.99
C LYS A 18 -3.06 -1.16 -3.84
N THR A 19 -2.87 0.09 -4.28
CA THR A 19 -3.96 1.09 -4.26
C THR A 19 -5.18 0.67 -5.08
N ARG A 20 -5.04 -0.21 -6.07
CA ARG A 20 -6.17 -0.74 -6.87
C ARG A 20 -7.12 -1.63 -6.06
N GLN A 21 -6.69 -2.09 -4.88
CA GLN A 21 -7.50 -2.87 -3.94
C GLN A 21 -8.32 -1.99 -2.99
N LEU A 22 -8.08 -0.67 -3.00
CA LEU A 22 -8.82 0.28 -2.18
C LEU A 22 -10.11 0.74 -2.89
N PRO A 23 -11.10 1.27 -2.16
CA PRO A 23 -12.30 1.85 -2.76
C PRO A 23 -11.95 2.93 -3.79
N PRO A 24 -12.65 3.01 -4.95
CA PRO A 24 -12.27 3.92 -6.04
C PRO A 24 -12.05 5.38 -5.64
N HIS A 25 -12.90 5.90 -4.75
CA HIS A 25 -12.85 7.31 -4.33
C HIS A 25 -11.60 7.70 -3.53
N VAL A 26 -10.90 6.74 -2.89
CA VAL A 26 -9.66 7.03 -2.14
C VAL A 26 -8.39 6.72 -2.93
N GLN A 27 -8.47 6.03 -4.08
CA GLN A 27 -7.27 5.56 -4.78
C GLN A 27 -6.35 6.71 -5.18
N ASN A 28 -6.91 7.81 -5.70
CA ASN A 28 -6.14 8.97 -6.12
C ASN A 28 -5.38 9.61 -4.96
N TYR A 29 -6.03 9.77 -3.80
CA TYR A 29 -5.39 10.30 -2.59
C TYR A 29 -4.13 9.50 -2.24
N TYR A 30 -4.22 8.17 -2.18
CA TYR A 30 -3.07 7.33 -1.85
C TYR A 30 -2.00 7.32 -2.95
N ARG A 31 -2.38 7.40 -4.24
CA ARG A 31 -1.41 7.55 -5.34
C ARG A 31 -0.60 8.84 -5.21
N TYR A 32 -1.24 9.96 -4.88
CA TYR A 32 -0.53 11.22 -4.62
C TYR A 32 0.35 11.12 -3.39
N HIS A 33 -0.16 10.57 -2.29
CA HIS A 33 0.62 10.39 -1.07
C HIS A 33 1.87 9.53 -1.30
N ILE A 34 1.76 8.42 -2.04
CA ILE A 34 2.90 7.57 -2.41
C ILE A 34 3.95 8.35 -3.20
N ARG A 35 3.52 9.16 -4.18
CA ARG A 35 4.45 10.01 -4.97
C ARG A 35 5.16 11.04 -4.10
N GLN A 36 4.44 11.71 -3.21
CA GLN A 36 5.00 12.70 -2.32
C GLN A 36 6.04 12.08 -1.37
N GLN A 37 5.69 10.96 -0.72
CA GLN A 37 6.60 10.25 0.19
C GLN A 37 7.81 9.66 -0.53
N PHE A 38 7.65 9.18 -1.76
CA PHE A 38 8.78 8.70 -2.54
C PHE A 38 9.76 9.83 -2.86
N ASN A 39 9.24 11.00 -3.24
CA ASN A 39 10.06 12.17 -3.55
C ASN A 39 10.77 12.75 -2.32
N SER A 40 10.19 12.66 -1.12
CA SER A 40 10.82 13.15 0.12
C SER A 40 12.03 12.32 0.59
N HIS A 41 12.31 11.19 -0.06
CA HIS A 41 13.42 10.29 0.29
C HIS A 41 14.42 10.11 -0.87
N LEU A 42 14.41 10.99 -1.87
CA LEU A 42 15.31 10.88 -3.04
C LEU A 42 16.79 11.01 -2.67
N ASP A 43 17.09 11.84 -1.67
CA ASP A 43 18.47 12.10 -1.22
C ASP A 43 18.91 11.12 -0.10
N GLU A 44 18.09 10.11 0.22
CA GLU A 44 18.46 9.08 1.19
C GLU A 44 19.37 8.04 0.54
N GLU A 45 20.60 7.93 1.04
CA GLU A 45 21.63 7.02 0.52
C GLU A 45 21.97 5.88 1.49
N ASP A 46 21.59 5.94 2.78
CA ASP A 46 21.90 4.89 3.75
C ASP A 46 21.07 3.63 3.45
N PRO A 47 21.70 2.49 3.07
CA PRO A 47 20.97 1.27 2.74
C PRO A 47 20.11 0.73 3.88
N LYS A 48 20.54 0.93 5.14
CA LYS A 48 19.77 0.51 6.31
C LYS A 48 18.51 1.34 6.42
N ARG A 49 18.65 2.67 6.32
CA ARG A 49 17.53 3.61 6.41
C ARG A 49 16.52 3.41 5.27
N ILE A 50 17.00 3.21 4.03
CA ILE A 50 16.16 2.85 2.88
C ILE A 50 15.36 1.59 3.18
N SER A 51 16.00 0.54 3.69
CA SER A 51 15.34 -0.73 4.02
C SER A 51 14.25 -0.54 5.09
N GLU A 52 14.52 0.23 6.14
CA GLU A 52 13.55 0.54 7.19
C GLU A 52 12.32 1.28 6.65
N ILE A 53 12.53 2.32 5.84
CA ILE A 53 11.46 3.09 5.18
C ILE A 53 10.62 2.15 4.30
N MET A 54 11.28 1.31 3.50
CA MET A 54 10.61 0.38 2.61
C MET A 54 9.78 -0.65 3.37
N ASN A 55 10.33 -1.23 4.43
CA ASN A 55 9.62 -2.18 5.29
C ASN A 55 8.38 -1.54 5.91
N LYS A 56 8.53 -0.33 6.47
CA LYS A 56 7.42 0.41 7.07
C LYS A 56 6.32 0.71 6.07
N ALA A 57 6.67 1.14 4.85
CA ALA A 57 5.71 1.43 3.79
C ALA A 57 4.90 0.18 3.37
N VAL A 58 5.55 -1.00 3.33
CA VAL A 58 4.86 -2.27 3.08
C VAL A 58 3.89 -2.60 4.21
N ASP A 59 4.33 -2.51 5.46
CA ASP A 59 3.50 -2.83 6.63
C ASP A 59 2.27 -1.93 6.72
N ASP A 60 2.43 -0.63 6.46
CA ASP A 60 1.35 0.35 6.45
C ASP A 60 0.31 0.05 5.36
N MET A 61 0.77 -0.29 4.15
CA MET A 61 -0.11 -0.63 3.04
C MET A 61 -0.88 -1.93 3.29
N GLU A 62 -0.22 -2.97 3.80
CA GLU A 62 -0.87 -4.24 4.11
C GLU A 62 -1.86 -4.07 5.28
N TRP A 63 -1.54 -3.27 6.30
CA TRP A 63 -2.47 -2.92 7.36
C TRP A 63 -3.71 -2.18 6.82
N LEU A 64 -3.51 -1.19 5.93
CA LEU A 64 -4.58 -0.42 5.30
C LEU A 64 -5.53 -1.33 4.51
N ILE A 65 -5.00 -2.18 3.63
CA ILE A 65 -5.80 -3.10 2.81
C ILE A 65 -6.57 -4.08 3.70
N ARG A 66 -5.91 -4.63 4.71
CA ARG A 66 -6.54 -5.53 5.68
C ARG A 66 -7.71 -4.84 6.37
N LYS A 67 -7.53 -3.59 6.84
CA LYS A 67 -8.57 -2.79 7.48
C LYS A 67 -9.77 -2.59 6.54
N VAL A 68 -9.52 -2.14 5.31
CA VAL A 68 -10.57 -1.96 4.30
C VAL A 68 -11.33 -3.27 4.04
N ARG A 69 -10.62 -4.39 3.86
CA ARG A 69 -11.24 -5.69 3.58
C ARG A 69 -12.11 -6.20 4.73
N PHE A 70 -11.72 -5.96 5.98
CA PHE A 70 -12.54 -6.33 7.14
C PHE A 70 -13.75 -5.42 7.32
N SER A 71 -13.61 -4.11 7.07
CA SER A 71 -14.73 -3.16 7.13
C SER A 71 -15.73 -3.34 6.00
N PHE A 72 -15.30 -3.82 4.83
CA PHE A 72 -16.13 -4.09 3.67
C PHE A 72 -16.37 -5.60 3.45
N LYS A 73 -16.71 -6.35 4.50
CA LYS A 73 -17.40 -7.64 4.29
C LYS A 73 -18.83 -7.31 3.89
N PRO A 74 -19.27 -7.57 2.64
CA PRO A 74 -20.68 -7.46 2.33
C PRO A 74 -21.41 -8.41 3.27
N PHE A 75 -22.34 -7.85 4.05
CA PHE A 75 -23.29 -8.62 4.83
C PHE A 75 -24.20 -9.31 3.80
N ILE A 76 -23.72 -10.39 3.18
CA ILE A 76 -24.56 -11.28 2.37
C ILE A 76 -25.47 -11.96 3.38
N PHE A 77 -26.61 -11.29 3.65
CA PHE A 77 -27.72 -11.85 4.39
C PHE A 77 -28.23 -13.03 3.57
N LYS A 78 -27.95 -14.25 4.04
CA LYS A 78 -28.67 -15.44 3.60
C LYS A 78 -30.11 -15.30 4.11
N TYR A 79 -31.01 -14.74 3.30
CA TYR A 79 -32.43 -15.07 3.38
C TYR A 79 -32.72 -16.12 2.32
N THR A 80 -32.43 -17.38 2.64
CA THR A 80 -33.14 -18.49 2.03
C THR A 80 -34.51 -18.56 2.71
N LYS A 81 -35.56 -18.40 1.91
CA LYS A 81 -36.95 -18.64 2.30
C LYS A 81 -37.15 -20.07 2.80
#